data_AF-A0A377U070-F1
#
_entry.id   AF-A0A377U070-F1
#
_cell.length_a   1.000
_cell.length_b   1.000
_cell.length_c   1.000
_cell.angle_alpha   90.00
_cell.angle_beta   90.00
_cell.angle_gamma   90.00
#
_symmetry.space_group_name_H-M   'P 1'
#
loop_
_entity.id
_entity.type
_entity.pdbx_description
1 polymer ?
#
loop_
_entity_poly.entity_id
_entity_poly.type
_entity_poly.pdbx_seq_one_letter_code
_entity_poly.pdbx_strand_id
1 'polypeptide(L)'
;MRRWRSVLDGTSFQLKWMWQMLRNCDTRHYMENKGRMVRLAEYSRDCLKALRDTTGIQYEGRQGGTLQLFRTAKQYENATRDIAVLEDAGVPYQLLEAKRLAEVEPALAEVSHKLTGGLRLPNDETGDCQLFTTRLAAMAEQAGVTFRFNTAVEALLHEGDRIAGVKCGDEIIKGDAYVMAFGSYSTAMLKGLVDIPVYPLKGLLIDYSDRSGGRRAGFNYP
;
A
#
# COMPACT_ATOMS: atom_id res chain seq x y z
N MET A 1 5.09 20.56 -16.51
CA MET A 1 4.21 19.50 -15.96
C MET A 1 3.74 18.58 -17.09
N ARG A 2 4.23 17.34 -17.19
CA ARG A 2 3.68 16.35 -18.13
C ARG A 2 2.36 15.82 -17.56
N ARG A 3 1.28 16.01 -18.30
CA ARG A 3 -0.07 15.55 -17.93
C ARG A 3 -0.10 14.03 -17.99
N TRP A 4 -0.21 13.36 -16.84
CA TRP A 4 -0.38 11.91 -16.76
C TRP A 4 -1.71 11.51 -17.40
N ARG A 5 -1.65 10.83 -18.55
CA ARG A 5 -2.82 10.22 -19.19
C ARG A 5 -2.98 8.79 -18.65
N SER A 6 -3.93 8.60 -17.74
CA SER A 6 -4.38 7.27 -17.29
C SER A 6 -5.37 6.67 -18.30
N VAL A 7 -5.01 6.68 -19.57
CA VAL A 7 -5.78 6.03 -20.63
C VAL A 7 -5.04 4.76 -21.02
N LEU A 8 -5.76 3.70 -21.38
CA LEU A 8 -5.17 2.56 -22.07
C LEU A 8 -4.28 3.08 -23.20
N ASP A 9 -2.96 2.98 -23.04
CA ASP A 9 -1.99 3.52 -24.00
C ASP A 9 -1.83 2.56 -25.19
N GLY A 10 -2.44 1.36 -25.12
CA GLY A 10 -2.46 0.37 -26.17
C GLY A 10 -1.09 -0.24 -26.44
N THR A 11 -0.11 0.00 -25.57
CA THR A 11 1.25 -0.47 -25.78
C THR A 11 1.33 -2.00 -25.64
N SER A 12 2.28 -2.61 -26.34
CA SER A 12 2.56 -4.04 -26.20
C SER A 12 2.89 -4.43 -24.75
N PHE A 13 3.54 -3.53 -24.00
CA PHE A 13 3.78 -3.69 -22.57
C PHE A 13 2.48 -3.70 -21.77
N GLN A 14 1.57 -2.75 -22.00
CA GLN A 14 0.27 -2.72 -21.32
C GLN A 14 -0.55 -3.98 -21.62
N LEU A 15 -0.61 -4.44 -22.87
CA LEU A 15 -1.31 -5.67 -23.23
C LEU A 15 -0.70 -6.91 -22.56
N LYS A 16 0.64 -7.02 -22.56
CA LYS A 16 1.36 -8.09 -21.87
C LYS A 16 1.11 -8.05 -20.36
N TRP A 17 1.06 -6.87 -19.76
CA TRP A 17 0.76 -6.68 -18.34
C TRP A 17 -0.69 -7.05 -18.02
N MET A 18 -1.65 -6.59 -18.82
CA MET A 18 -3.07 -6.94 -18.67
C MET A 18 -3.28 -8.45 -18.79
N TRP A 19 -2.62 -9.10 -19.74
CA TRP A 19 -2.70 -10.56 -19.88
C TRP A 19 -2.10 -11.29 -18.67
N GLN A 20 -0.96 -10.83 -18.14
CA GLN A 20 -0.40 -11.37 -16.90
C GLN A 20 -1.35 -11.15 -15.70
N MET A 21 -1.99 -9.98 -15.61
CA MET A 21 -2.98 -9.69 -14.57
C MET A 21 -4.19 -10.62 -14.68
N LEU A 22 -4.74 -10.81 -15.88
CA LEU A 22 -5.85 -11.75 -16.13
C LEU A 22 -5.48 -13.20 -15.77
N ARG A 23 -4.25 -13.63 -16.03
CA ARG A 23 -3.75 -14.96 -15.62
C ARG A 23 -3.65 -15.14 -14.11
N ASN A 24 -3.66 -14.07 -13.33
CA ASN A 24 -3.68 -14.10 -11.87
C ASN A 24 -5.10 -13.93 -11.29
N CYS A 25 -6.13 -13.80 -12.14
CA CYS A 25 -7.53 -13.60 -11.70
C CYS A 25 -8.27 -14.92 -11.37
N ASP A 26 -7.61 -16.08 -11.40
CA ASP A 26 -8.22 -17.33 -10.93
C ASP A 26 -8.08 -17.53 -9.42
N THR A 27 -8.93 -18.39 -8.88
CA THR A 27 -9.02 -18.66 -7.44
C THR A 27 -7.73 -19.25 -6.87
N ARG A 28 -6.96 -20.03 -7.63
CA ARG A 28 -5.74 -20.67 -7.12
C ARG A 28 -4.65 -19.63 -6.92
N HIS A 29 -4.34 -18.83 -7.94
CA HIS A 29 -3.35 -17.74 -7.82
C HIS A 29 -3.81 -16.68 -6.82
N TYR A 30 -5.12 -16.41 -6.72
CA TYR A 30 -5.65 -15.52 -5.69
C TYR A 30 -5.29 -15.99 -4.27
N MET A 31 -5.54 -17.27 -3.95
CA MET A 31 -5.25 -17.82 -2.61
C MET A 31 -3.75 -17.81 -2.31
N GLU A 32 -2.92 -18.26 -3.27
CA GLU A 32 -1.46 -18.27 -3.12
C GLU A 32 -0.89 -16.85 -2.91
N ASN A 33 -1.30 -15.90 -3.75
CA ASN A 33 -0.83 -14.52 -3.68
C ASN A 33 -1.33 -13.82 -2.41
N LYS A 34 -2.60 -14.04 -2.03
CA LYS A 34 -3.17 -13.45 -0.81
C LYS A 34 -2.45 -13.95 0.43
N GLY A 35 -2.18 -15.24 0.55
CA GLY A 35 -1.42 -15.79 1.68
C GLY A 35 -0.01 -15.17 1.79
N ARG A 36 0.68 -14.97 0.65
CA ARG A 36 1.98 -14.29 0.63
C ARG A 36 1.88 -12.82 1.04
N MET A 37 0.88 -12.10 0.52
CA MET A 37 0.65 -10.70 0.84
C MET A 37 0.30 -10.49 2.31
N VAL A 38 -0.54 -11.36 2.90
CA VAL A 38 -0.92 -11.26 4.32
C VAL A 38 0.31 -11.43 5.21
N ARG A 39 1.16 -12.43 4.96
CA ARG A 39 2.41 -12.59 5.73
C ARG A 39 3.32 -11.38 5.66
N LEU A 40 3.46 -10.76 4.47
CA LEU A 40 4.25 -9.55 4.31
C LEU A 40 3.62 -8.35 5.03
N ALA A 41 2.29 -8.22 4.99
CA ALA A 41 1.56 -7.16 5.66
C ALA A 41 1.70 -7.26 7.19
N GLU A 42 1.55 -8.47 7.74
CA GLU A 42 1.72 -8.74 9.17
C GLU A 42 3.14 -8.43 9.63
N TYR A 43 4.16 -8.91 8.89
CA TYR A 43 5.55 -8.57 9.17
C TYR A 43 5.80 -7.06 9.13
N SER A 44 5.27 -6.36 8.11
CA SER A 44 5.40 -4.91 8.02
C SER A 44 4.74 -4.18 9.19
N ARG A 45 3.57 -4.66 9.66
CA ARG A 45 2.88 -4.10 10.83
C ARG A 45 3.73 -4.28 12.08
N ASP A 46 4.31 -5.46 12.28
CA ASP A 46 5.13 -5.73 13.45
C ASP A 46 6.43 -4.91 13.44
N CYS A 47 7.05 -4.71 12.27
CA CYS A 47 8.17 -3.78 12.10
C CYS A 47 7.76 -2.33 12.43
N LEU A 48 6.59 -1.88 11.98
CA LEU A 48 6.09 -0.53 12.24
C LEU A 48 5.81 -0.32 13.74
N LYS A 49 5.23 -1.32 14.40
CA LYS A 49 5.05 -1.34 15.85
C LYS A 49 6.40 -1.24 16.57
N ALA A 50 7.36 -2.10 16.23
CA ALA A 50 8.69 -2.09 16.85
C ALA A 50 9.41 -0.75 16.63
N LEU A 51 9.32 -0.18 15.42
CA LEU A 51 9.88 1.14 15.11
C LEU A 51 9.26 2.22 16.01
N ARG A 52 7.94 2.23 16.16
CA ARG A 52 7.23 3.19 17.01
C ARG A 52 7.59 3.02 18.47
N ASP A 53 7.61 1.78 18.97
CA ASP A 53 7.92 1.49 20.37
C ASP A 53 9.37 1.89 20.71
N THR A 54 10.30 1.74 19.75
CA THR A 54 11.72 2.09 19.93
C THR A 54 12.00 3.58 19.78
N THR A 55 11.37 4.25 18.81
CA THR A 55 11.71 5.65 18.45
C THR A 55 10.74 6.68 19.02
N GLY A 56 9.54 6.26 19.45
CA GLY A 56 8.45 7.15 19.81
C GLY A 56 7.90 7.97 18.62
N ILE A 57 8.19 7.59 17.38
CA ILE A 57 7.77 8.35 16.18
C ILE A 57 6.27 8.63 16.22
N GLN A 58 5.93 9.92 16.18
CA GLN A 58 4.56 10.37 16.08
C GLN A 58 4.23 10.56 14.60
N TYR A 59 3.01 10.21 14.16
CA TYR A 59 2.57 10.40 12.76
C TYR A 59 1.05 10.48 12.64
N GLU A 60 0.38 10.97 13.70
CA GLU A 60 -1.08 10.89 13.85
C GLU A 60 -1.62 9.44 13.74
N GLY A 61 -0.81 8.48 14.21
CA GLY A 61 -1.14 7.06 14.19
C GLY A 61 -2.37 6.76 15.04
N ARG A 62 -3.34 6.04 14.45
CA ARG A 62 -4.54 5.52 15.13
C ARG A 62 -4.53 4.01 15.01
N GLN A 63 -4.54 3.31 16.15
CA GLN A 63 -4.58 1.84 16.23
C GLN A 63 -6.00 1.31 16.52
N GLY A 64 -7.02 1.96 15.95
CA GLY A 64 -8.43 1.58 16.16
C GLY A 64 -8.86 0.32 15.40
N GLY A 65 -7.99 -0.23 14.55
CA GLY A 65 -8.33 -1.23 13.56
C GLY A 65 -8.98 -0.63 12.32
N THR A 66 -9.28 -1.50 11.36
CA THR A 66 -10.09 -1.20 10.19
C THR A 66 -11.40 -1.98 10.25
N LEU A 67 -12.46 -1.41 9.66
CA LEU A 67 -13.76 -2.05 9.53
C LEU A 67 -14.20 -1.98 8.07
N GLN A 68 -14.19 -3.13 7.40
CA GLN A 68 -14.73 -3.29 6.05
C GLN A 68 -16.24 -3.54 6.13
N LEU A 69 -17.05 -2.75 5.42
CA LEU A 69 -18.51 -2.86 5.44
C LEU A 69 -19.04 -3.60 4.21
N PHE A 70 -20.05 -4.44 4.41
CA PHE A 70 -20.72 -5.20 3.37
C PHE A 70 -22.17 -4.73 3.20
N ARG A 71 -22.59 -4.50 1.96
CA ARG A 71 -23.96 -4.05 1.61
C ARG A 71 -24.85 -5.18 1.10
N THR A 72 -24.26 -6.30 0.70
CA THR A 72 -24.98 -7.43 0.11
C THR A 72 -24.60 -8.73 0.80
N ALA A 73 -25.53 -9.69 0.83
CA ALA A 73 -25.29 -11.04 1.35
C ALA A 73 -24.11 -11.72 0.63
N LYS A 74 -24.02 -11.55 -0.70
CA LYS A 74 -22.91 -12.08 -1.49
C LYS A 74 -21.54 -11.54 -1.05
N GLN A 75 -21.42 -10.26 -0.70
CA GLN A 75 -20.17 -9.70 -0.18
C GLN A 75 -19.82 -10.29 1.19
N TYR A 76 -20.83 -10.44 2.06
CA TYR A 76 -20.67 -11.03 3.38
C TYR A 76 -20.24 -12.51 3.30
N GLU A 77 -20.88 -13.31 2.46
CA GLU A 77 -20.52 -14.71 2.22
C GLU A 77 -19.12 -14.86 1.58
N ASN A 78 -18.76 -13.96 0.67
CA ASN A 78 -17.42 -13.96 0.07
C ASN A 78 -16.32 -13.64 1.09
N ALA A 79 -16.63 -12.87 2.15
CA ALA A 79 -15.68 -12.59 3.23
C ALA A 79 -15.23 -13.87 3.95
N THR A 80 -16.01 -14.95 3.93
CA THR A 80 -15.61 -16.25 4.49
C THR A 80 -14.36 -16.84 3.81
N ARG A 81 -14.14 -16.55 2.53
CA ARG A 81 -12.89 -16.97 1.84
C ARG A 81 -11.68 -16.19 2.33
N ASP A 82 -11.90 -14.91 2.63
CA ASP A 82 -10.88 -14.02 3.16
C ASP A 82 -10.52 -14.42 4.59
N ILE A 83 -11.52 -14.80 5.38
CA ILE A 83 -11.39 -15.33 6.73
C ILE A 83 -10.50 -16.57 6.76
N ALA A 84 -10.68 -17.54 5.85
CA ALA A 84 -9.84 -18.73 5.83
C ALA A 84 -8.33 -18.40 5.66
N VAL A 85 -8.01 -17.35 4.89
CA VAL A 85 -6.62 -16.88 4.74
C VAL A 85 -6.13 -16.15 5.98
N LEU A 86 -7.00 -15.39 6.65
CA LEU A 86 -6.66 -14.72 7.92
C LEU A 86 -6.43 -15.74 9.03
N GLU A 87 -7.25 -16.79 9.12
CA GLU A 87 -7.09 -17.90 10.07
C GLU A 87 -5.76 -18.63 9.85
N ASP A 88 -5.44 -19.03 8.61
CA ASP A 88 -4.17 -19.70 8.27
C ASP A 88 -2.95 -18.82 8.59
N ALA A 89 -3.06 -17.51 8.41
CA ALA A 89 -2.01 -16.55 8.72
C ALA A 89 -1.99 -16.11 10.21
N GLY A 90 -2.92 -16.58 11.04
CA GLY A 90 -3.01 -16.22 12.46
C GLY A 90 -3.39 -14.75 12.72
N VAL A 91 -4.03 -14.09 11.77
CA VAL A 91 -4.42 -12.68 11.86
C VAL A 91 -5.72 -12.55 12.66
N PRO A 92 -5.75 -11.82 13.79
CA PRO A 92 -6.99 -11.58 14.52
C PRO A 92 -8.02 -10.84 13.67
N TYR A 93 -9.25 -11.32 13.65
CA TYR A 93 -10.36 -10.68 12.94
C TYR A 93 -11.68 -10.82 13.72
N GLN A 94 -12.67 -9.99 13.37
CA GLN A 94 -14.04 -10.12 13.87
C GLN A 94 -15.01 -10.00 12.69
N LEU A 95 -15.75 -11.06 12.39
CA LEU A 95 -16.88 -11.00 11.47
C LEU A 95 -18.13 -10.54 12.24
N LEU A 96 -18.72 -9.43 11.82
CA LEU A 96 -19.80 -8.76 12.53
C LEU A 96 -21.07 -8.73 11.67
N GLU A 97 -22.19 -9.13 12.26
CA GLU A 97 -23.51 -8.87 11.68
C GLU A 97 -23.85 -7.37 11.74
N ALA A 98 -24.76 -6.93 10.88
CA ALA A 98 -25.16 -5.52 10.77
C ALA A 98 -25.51 -4.86 12.13
N LYS A 99 -26.20 -5.58 13.02
CA LYS A 99 -26.61 -5.10 14.35
C LYS A 99 -25.44 -4.78 15.28
N ARG A 100 -24.29 -5.44 15.09
CA ARG A 100 -23.09 -5.30 15.93
C ARG A 100 -22.12 -4.24 15.41
N LEU A 101 -22.35 -3.70 14.21
CA LEU A 101 -21.48 -2.68 13.63
C LEU A 101 -21.45 -1.40 14.47
N ALA A 102 -22.59 -1.03 15.07
CA ALA A 102 -22.71 0.13 15.95
C ALA A 102 -21.93 -0.02 17.27
N GLU A 103 -21.60 -1.25 17.69
CA GLU A 103 -20.72 -1.49 18.85
C GLU A 103 -19.28 -1.02 18.57
N VAL A 104 -18.87 -1.02 17.29
CA VAL A 104 -17.52 -0.66 16.86
C VAL A 104 -17.45 0.79 16.37
N GLU A 105 -18.39 1.21 15.52
CA GLU A 105 -18.50 2.57 15.02
C GLU A 105 -19.94 3.09 15.22
N PRO A 106 -20.19 3.88 16.28
CA PRO A 106 -21.53 4.38 16.61
C PRO A 106 -22.19 5.16 15.48
N ALA A 107 -21.41 5.82 14.60
CA ALA A 107 -21.96 6.55 13.45
C ALA A 107 -22.69 5.65 12.44
N LEU A 108 -22.50 4.33 12.50
CA LEU A 108 -23.18 3.37 11.63
C LEU A 108 -24.60 3.00 12.10
N ALA A 109 -25.01 3.39 13.32
CA ALA A 109 -26.32 3.04 13.87
C ALA A 109 -27.47 3.41 12.92
N GLU A 110 -27.45 4.64 12.39
CA GLU A 110 -28.47 5.21 11.51
C GLU A 110 -28.54 4.55 10.12
N VAL A 111 -27.47 3.87 9.70
CA VAL A 111 -27.37 3.25 8.36
C VAL A 111 -27.27 1.74 8.40
N SER A 112 -27.42 1.13 9.58
CA SER A 112 -27.35 -0.32 9.81
C SER A 112 -28.27 -1.12 8.88
N HIS A 113 -29.47 -0.60 8.59
CA HIS A 113 -30.44 -1.20 7.67
C HIS A 113 -29.96 -1.30 6.21
N LYS A 114 -28.91 -0.56 5.81
CA LYS A 114 -28.31 -0.61 4.46
C LYS A 114 -27.12 -1.58 4.38
N LEU A 115 -26.78 -2.23 5.49
CA LEU A 115 -25.59 -3.05 5.64
C LEU A 115 -26.00 -4.48 5.99
N THR A 116 -25.24 -5.45 5.49
CA THR A 116 -25.43 -6.87 5.82
C THR A 116 -24.47 -7.31 6.93
N GLY A 117 -23.34 -6.62 7.08
CA GLY A 117 -22.34 -6.88 8.12
C GLY A 117 -21.02 -6.22 7.82
N GLY A 118 -19.95 -6.67 8.47
CA GLY A 118 -18.60 -6.17 8.25
C GLY A 118 -17.51 -7.08 8.79
N LEU A 119 -16.30 -6.91 8.27
CA LEU A 119 -15.09 -7.59 8.72
C LEU A 119 -14.17 -6.56 9.39
N ARG A 120 -13.86 -6.78 10.67
CA ARG A 120 -12.97 -5.92 11.44
C ARG A 120 -11.60 -6.57 11.61
N LEU A 121 -10.55 -5.78 11.36
CA LEU A 121 -9.16 -6.14 11.65
C LEU A 121 -8.66 -5.22 12.78
N PRO A 122 -8.66 -5.67 14.05
CA PRO A 122 -8.41 -4.81 15.21
C PRO A 122 -6.97 -4.30 15.31
N ASN A 123 -6.01 -4.99 14.68
CA ASN A 123 -4.59 -4.64 14.74
C ASN A 123 -4.15 -3.67 13.63
N ASP A 124 -5.03 -3.39 12.67
CA ASP A 124 -4.72 -2.45 11.61
C ASP A 124 -4.60 -1.02 12.17
N GLU A 125 -3.77 -0.23 11.53
CA GLU A 125 -3.55 1.16 11.90
C GLU A 125 -3.61 2.08 10.69
N THR A 126 -3.92 3.35 10.98
CA THR A 126 -3.92 4.44 10.00
C THR A 126 -3.05 5.57 10.52
N GLY A 127 -2.52 6.41 9.62
CA GLY A 127 -1.72 7.57 10.01
C GLY A 127 -1.36 8.44 8.82
N ASP A 128 -0.74 9.57 9.09
CA ASP A 128 -0.29 10.52 8.07
C ASP A 128 1.05 10.06 7.47
N CYS A 129 1.00 9.60 6.21
CA CYS A 129 2.18 9.11 5.50
C CYS A 129 3.24 10.19 5.27
N GLN A 130 2.85 11.45 5.04
CA GLN A 130 3.80 12.55 4.83
C GLN A 130 4.54 12.85 6.13
N LEU A 131 3.81 12.92 7.24
CA LEU A 131 4.39 13.17 8.55
C LEU A 131 5.29 12.02 8.99
N PHE A 132 4.85 10.78 8.77
CA PHE A 132 5.64 9.59 9.05
C PHE A 132 6.97 9.59 8.28
N THR A 133 6.92 9.75 6.96
CA THR A 133 8.12 9.69 6.10
C THR A 133 9.08 10.84 6.36
N THR A 134 8.58 12.05 6.60
CA THR A 134 9.43 13.22 6.91
C THR A 134 10.15 13.05 8.25
N ARG A 135 9.46 12.55 9.27
CA ARG A 135 10.05 12.28 10.58
C ARG A 135 11.04 11.12 10.53
N LEU A 136 10.71 10.07 9.78
CA LEU A 136 11.62 8.95 9.58
C LEU A 136 12.91 9.38 8.86
N ALA A 137 12.81 10.26 7.86
CA ALA A 137 13.98 10.83 7.20
C ALA A 137 14.87 11.60 8.18
N ALA A 138 14.30 12.47 9.03
CA ALA A 138 15.05 13.20 10.04
C ALA A 138 15.74 12.26 11.06
N MET A 139 15.07 11.17 11.46
CA MET A 139 15.68 10.15 12.33
C MET A 139 16.83 9.42 11.63
N ALA A 140 16.68 9.09 10.35
CA ALA A 140 17.73 8.46 9.55
C ALA A 140 18.94 9.38 9.36
N GLU A 141 18.72 10.69 9.16
CA GLU A 141 19.80 11.70 9.11
C GLU A 141 20.60 11.71 10.42
N GLN A 142 19.91 11.68 11.57
CA GLN A 142 20.56 11.60 12.89
C GLN A 142 21.36 10.30 13.08
N ALA A 143 20.96 9.22 12.41
CA ALA A 143 21.68 7.96 12.38
C ALA A 143 22.83 7.91 11.36
N GLY A 144 23.09 9.01 10.63
CA GLY A 144 24.21 9.15 9.70
C GLY A 144 23.86 8.91 8.22
N VAL A 145 22.57 8.80 7.88
CA VAL A 145 22.14 8.70 6.47
C VAL A 145 22.26 10.06 5.78
N THR A 146 22.89 10.08 4.60
CA THR A 146 22.98 11.27 3.75
C THR A 146 21.83 11.28 2.73
N PHE A 147 20.91 12.23 2.86
CA PHE A 147 19.86 12.45 1.85
C PHE A 147 20.32 13.47 0.80
N ARG A 148 20.18 13.10 -0.47
CA ARG A 148 20.48 13.98 -1.62
C ARG A 148 19.19 14.28 -2.39
N PHE A 149 18.47 15.31 -1.95
CA PHE A 149 17.27 15.78 -2.63
C PHE A 149 17.61 16.55 -3.90
N ASN A 150 16.62 16.74 -4.78
CA ASN A 150 16.77 17.41 -6.08
C ASN A 150 17.88 16.81 -6.97
N THR A 151 18.23 15.54 -6.74
CA THR A 151 19.26 14.81 -7.47
C THR A 151 18.57 13.75 -8.33
N ALA A 152 18.40 14.04 -9.62
CA ALA A 152 17.77 13.11 -10.55
C ALA A 152 18.76 12.00 -10.93
N VAL A 153 18.33 10.75 -10.78
CA VAL A 153 19.06 9.60 -11.33
C VAL A 153 18.74 9.46 -12.80
N GLU A 154 19.75 9.63 -13.65
CA GLU A 154 19.62 9.57 -15.11
C GLU A 154 19.79 8.15 -15.65
N ALA A 155 20.74 7.40 -15.09
CA ALA A 155 21.09 6.07 -15.55
C ALA A 155 21.73 5.22 -14.45
N LEU A 156 21.53 3.90 -14.56
CA LEU A 156 22.30 2.91 -13.82
C LEU A 156 23.46 2.45 -14.69
N LEU A 157 24.69 2.60 -14.20
CA LEU A 157 25.89 2.12 -14.87
C LEU A 157 26.15 0.70 -14.39
N HIS A 158 26.43 -0.23 -15.31
CA HIS A 158 26.66 -1.63 -14.98
C HIS A 158 27.82 -2.21 -15.80
N GLU A 159 28.50 -3.18 -15.20
CA GLU A 159 29.59 -3.95 -15.79
C GLU A 159 29.21 -5.42 -15.65
N GLY A 160 28.81 -6.05 -16.76
CA GLY A 160 28.24 -7.39 -16.71
C GLY A 160 26.96 -7.44 -15.87
N ASP A 161 26.97 -8.26 -14.83
CA ASP A 161 25.87 -8.49 -13.89
C ASP A 161 25.89 -7.56 -12.65
N ARG A 162 26.88 -6.66 -12.55
CA ARG A 162 27.06 -5.78 -11.39
C ARG A 162 26.77 -4.32 -11.72
N ILE A 163 26.03 -3.63 -10.86
CA ILE A 163 25.90 -2.17 -10.92
C ILE A 163 27.21 -1.53 -10.45
N ALA A 164 27.82 -0.73 -11.32
CA ALA A 164 29.09 -0.05 -11.10
C ALA A 164 28.93 1.39 -10.56
N GLY A 165 27.73 1.98 -10.73
CA GLY A 165 27.43 3.32 -10.22
C GLY A 165 26.06 3.83 -10.67
N VAL A 166 25.66 4.96 -10.10
CA VAL A 166 24.43 5.68 -10.44
C VAL A 166 24.82 7.05 -10.99
N LYS A 167 24.39 7.36 -12.21
CA LYS A 167 24.66 8.66 -12.85
C LYS A 167 23.61 9.68 -12.41
N CYS A 168 24.09 10.81 -11.89
CA CYS A 168 23.29 11.94 -11.44
C CYS A 168 23.89 13.24 -11.98
N GLY A 169 23.39 13.74 -13.11
CA GLY A 169 24.01 14.88 -13.81
C GLY A 169 25.45 14.56 -14.22
N ASP A 170 26.39 15.39 -13.79
CA ASP A 170 27.83 15.21 -14.06
C ASP A 170 28.53 14.29 -13.06
N GLU A 171 27.82 13.78 -12.05
CA GLU A 171 28.39 12.93 -11.00
C GLU A 171 28.02 11.45 -11.21
N ILE A 172 28.95 10.57 -10.81
CA ILE A 172 28.70 9.14 -10.66
C ILE A 172 28.81 8.78 -9.18
N ILE A 173 27.69 8.41 -8.58
CA ILE A 173 27.63 7.93 -7.20
C ILE A 173 27.94 6.44 -7.18
N LYS A 174 28.92 6.03 -6.38
CA LYS A 174 29.32 4.64 -6.18
C LYS A 174 28.97 4.15 -4.79
N GLY A 175 28.63 2.88 -4.68
CA GLY A 175 28.39 2.17 -3.41
C GLY A 175 28.60 0.67 -3.59
N ASP A 176 28.68 -0.04 -2.47
CA ASP A 176 28.86 -1.50 -2.44
C ASP A 176 27.59 -2.24 -2.86
N ALA A 177 26.43 -1.64 -2.60
CA ALA A 177 25.13 -2.17 -2.96
C ALA A 177 24.17 -1.03 -3.37
N TYR A 178 23.17 -1.38 -4.18
CA TYR A 178 22.17 -0.45 -4.70
C TYR A 178 20.77 -1.04 -4.50
N VAL A 179 19.83 -0.21 -4.00
CA VAL A 179 18.43 -0.60 -3.81
C VAL A 179 17.55 0.26 -4.72
N MET A 180 16.73 -0.38 -5.55
CA MET A 180 15.77 0.30 -6.42
C MET A 180 14.45 0.54 -5.69
N ALA A 181 14.18 1.80 -5.35
CA ALA A 181 12.99 2.21 -4.61
C ALA A 181 12.20 3.34 -5.32
N PHE A 182 12.20 3.36 -6.66
CA PHE A 182 11.58 4.45 -7.45
C PHE A 182 10.08 4.26 -7.70
N GLY A 183 9.42 3.36 -6.95
CA GLY A 183 8.02 3.03 -7.14
C GLY A 183 7.73 2.62 -8.59
N SER A 184 6.71 3.23 -9.20
CA SER A 184 6.31 2.93 -10.58
C SER A 184 7.34 3.31 -11.65
N TYR A 185 8.33 4.15 -11.35
CA TYR A 185 9.38 4.53 -12.31
C TYR A 185 10.49 3.47 -12.41
N SER A 186 10.51 2.49 -11.50
CA SER A 186 11.52 1.43 -11.47
C SER A 186 11.56 0.64 -12.77
N THR A 187 10.41 0.36 -13.40
CA THR A 187 10.33 -0.42 -14.66
C THR A 187 11.12 0.24 -15.78
N ALA A 188 11.02 1.57 -15.89
CA ALA A 188 11.74 2.31 -16.92
C ALA A 188 13.25 2.36 -16.61
N MET A 189 13.62 2.52 -15.33
CA MET A 189 15.01 2.60 -14.89
C MET A 189 15.77 1.27 -15.01
N LEU A 190 15.08 0.14 -14.82
CA LEU A 190 15.66 -1.21 -14.91
C LEU A 190 15.64 -1.80 -16.32
N LYS A 191 15.14 -1.05 -17.32
CA LYS A 191 15.02 -1.54 -18.69
C LYS A 191 16.38 -1.98 -19.24
N GLY A 192 16.45 -3.22 -19.73
CA GLY A 192 17.68 -3.82 -20.24
C GLY A 192 18.56 -4.49 -19.17
N LEU A 193 18.19 -4.37 -17.89
CA LEU A 193 18.85 -5.05 -16.77
C LEU A 193 17.95 -6.15 -16.21
N VAL A 194 16.74 -5.78 -15.78
CA VAL A 194 15.76 -6.69 -15.17
C VAL A 194 14.36 -6.29 -15.57
N ASP A 195 13.58 -7.24 -16.06
CA ASP A 195 12.16 -7.03 -16.36
C ASP A 195 11.33 -7.17 -15.08
N ILE A 196 10.64 -6.10 -14.69
CA ILE A 196 9.68 -6.11 -13.58
C ILE A 196 8.25 -5.81 -14.05
N PRO A 197 7.23 -6.56 -13.60
CA PRO A 197 5.86 -6.42 -14.08
C PRO A 197 5.07 -5.30 -13.36
N VAL A 198 5.65 -4.12 -13.21
CA VAL A 198 5.01 -2.97 -12.54
C VAL A 198 4.44 -2.00 -13.58
N TYR A 199 3.12 -1.76 -13.51
CA TYR A 199 2.40 -0.79 -14.32
C TYR A 199 1.69 0.25 -13.41
N PRO A 200 1.87 1.56 -13.64
CA PRO A 200 1.24 2.59 -12.81
C PRO A 200 -0.27 2.65 -13.03
N LEU A 201 -1.04 2.68 -11.93
CA LEU A 201 -2.48 2.90 -11.94
C LEU A 201 -2.83 4.22 -11.24
N LYS A 202 -3.89 4.88 -11.70
CA LYS A 202 -4.37 6.12 -11.11
C LYS A 202 -5.43 5.83 -10.05
N GLY A 203 -5.14 6.21 -8.81
CA GLY A 203 -6.13 6.29 -7.73
C GLY A 203 -6.70 7.70 -7.61
N LEU A 204 -7.92 7.82 -7.07
CA LEU A 204 -8.53 9.08 -6.69
C LEU A 204 -8.78 9.04 -5.17
N LEU A 205 -8.38 10.10 -4.49
CA LEU A 205 -8.73 10.37 -3.10
C LEU A 205 -9.52 11.67 -3.09
N ILE A 206 -10.60 11.71 -2.32
CA ILE A 206 -11.46 12.89 -2.15
C ILE A 206 -11.47 13.23 -0.68
N ASP A 207 -11.11 14.46 -0.35
CA ASP A 207 -11.27 15.03 0.99
C ASP A 207 -12.47 16.00 0.96
N TYR A 208 -13.31 15.93 1.98
CA TYR A 208 -14.47 16.80 2.13
C TYR A 208 -14.59 17.25 3.59
N SER A 209 -14.80 18.54 3.79
CA SER A 209 -15.06 19.10 5.11
C SER A 209 -16.55 19.11 5.40
N ASP A 210 -16.95 18.47 6.50
CA ASP A 210 -18.29 18.67 7.04
C ASP A 210 -18.40 20.08 7.63
N ARG A 211 -19.57 20.73 7.51
CA ARG A 211 -19.86 22.07 8.05
C ARG A 211 -19.71 22.15 9.57
N SER A 212 -19.56 21.02 10.26
CA SER A 212 -19.29 20.90 11.69
C SER A 212 -17.80 21.03 12.07
N GLY A 213 -16.87 21.20 11.11
CA GLY A 213 -15.44 21.44 11.39
C GLY A 213 -14.60 20.18 11.68
N GLY A 214 -15.20 18.99 11.65
CA GLY A 214 -14.47 17.72 11.78
C GLY A 214 -13.97 17.20 10.43
N ARG A 215 -12.65 17.09 10.25
CA ARG A 215 -12.05 16.39 9.10
C ARG A 215 -12.32 14.88 9.21
N ARG A 216 -13.04 14.29 8.25
CA ARG A 216 -13.23 12.84 8.11
C ARG A 216 -12.97 12.43 6.66
N ALA A 217 -11.90 11.67 6.43
CA ALA A 217 -11.63 11.08 5.12
C ALA A 217 -12.51 9.85 4.90
N GLY A 218 -13.34 9.87 3.87
CA GLY A 218 -14.12 8.72 3.41
C GLY A 218 -13.54 8.17 2.11
N PHE A 219 -13.27 6.87 2.05
CA PHE A 219 -12.92 6.19 0.79
C PHE A 219 -14.19 5.92 -0.01
N ASN A 220 -14.28 6.49 -1.20
CA ASN A 220 -15.31 6.16 -2.19
C ASN A 220 -14.62 5.49 -3.37
N TYR A 221 -14.84 4.19 -3.56
CA TYR A 221 -14.57 3.54 -4.84
C TYR A 221 -15.86 3.58 -5.69
N PRO A 222 -15.73 3.70 -7.03
CA PRO A 222 -16.87 3.66 -7.95
C PRO A 222 -17.61 2.32 -7.91
#